data_AF-A0A926NHJ6-F1
#
_entry.id   AF-A0A926NHJ6-F1
#
_cell.length_a   1.000
_cell.length_b   1.000
_cell.length_c   1.000
_cell.angle_alpha   90.00
_cell.angle_beta   90.00
_cell.angle_gamma   90.00
#
_symmetry.space_group_name_H-M   'P 1'
#
loop_
_entity.id
_entity.type
_entity.pdbx_description
1 polymer ?
#
loop_
_entity_poly.entity_id
_entity_poly.type
_entity_poly.pdbx_seq_one_letter_code
_entity_poly.pdbx_strand_id
1 'polypeptide(L)'
;MAAIEELFKSTEMLYEALDKTVKRELRDDQIQDIMSLLDKRDESMKKIQTSLSSQESRLMKKIIEQDKIILPLLVKVKAGIQQDIQNVRKTKSSAVKYVNPYQNRTADGMFYDKRK
;
A
#
# COMPACT_ATOMS: atom_id res chain seq x y z
N MET A 1 29.45 -2.82 10.75
CA MET A 1 29.58 -3.09 9.30
C MET A 1 28.44 -3.94 8.76
N ALA A 2 28.29 -5.22 9.12
CA ALA A 2 27.27 -6.11 8.55
C ALA A 2 25.84 -5.55 8.56
N ALA A 3 25.38 -4.95 9.67
CA ALA A 3 24.03 -4.38 9.76
C ALA A 3 23.77 -3.21 8.79
N ILE A 4 24.78 -2.42 8.45
CA ILE A 4 24.65 -1.27 7.53
C ILE A 4 24.67 -1.74 6.07
N GLU A 5 25.44 -2.78 5.79
CA GLU A 5 25.42 -3.43 4.47
C GLU A 5 24.09 -4.15 4.23
N GLU A 6 23.53 -4.83 5.24
CA GLU A 6 22.18 -5.40 5.21
C GLU A 6 21.11 -4.31 5.00
N LEU A 7 21.27 -3.16 5.69
CA LEU A 7 20.39 -2.01 5.50
C LEU A 7 20.47 -1.46 4.07
N PHE A 8 21.67 -1.33 3.53
CA PHE A 8 21.89 -0.85 2.16
C PHE A 8 21.27 -1.82 1.15
N LYS A 9 21.54 -3.12 1.28
CA LYS A 9 21.00 -4.16 0.40
C LYS A 9 19.48 -4.23 0.43
N SER A 10 18.87 -4.18 1.61
CA SER A 10 17.40 -4.16 1.74
C SER A 10 16.80 -2.89 1.15
N THR A 11 17.50 -1.75 1.24
CA THR A 11 17.09 -0.48 0.62
C THR A 11 17.13 -0.54 -0.91
N GLU A 12 18.18 -1.14 -1.50
CA GLU A 12 18.25 -1.34 -2.97
C GLU A 12 17.16 -2.30 -3.47
N MET A 13 16.96 -3.43 -2.79
CA MET A 13 15.91 -4.38 -3.13
C MET A 13 14.52 -3.75 -3.05
N LEU A 14 14.28 -2.89 -2.05
CA LEU A 14 13.03 -2.14 -1.89
C LEU A 14 12.84 -1.15 -3.04
N TYR A 15 13.89 -0.43 -3.43
CA TYR A 15 13.83 0.47 -4.58
C TYR A 15 13.47 -0.27 -5.86
N GLU A 16 14.11 -1.39 -6.16
CA GLU A 16 13.80 -2.21 -7.34
C GLU A 16 12.37 -2.76 -7.32
N ALA A 17 11.88 -3.19 -6.15
CA ALA A 17 10.51 -3.69 -5.99
C ALA A 17 9.47 -2.59 -6.28
N LEU A 18 9.78 -1.35 -5.92
CA LEU A 18 8.91 -0.19 -6.11
C LEU A 18 8.99 0.42 -7.52
N ASP A 19 10.14 0.32 -8.19
CA ASP A 19 10.33 0.87 -9.55
C ASP A 19 9.70 -0.03 -10.63
N LYS A 20 9.62 -1.34 -10.39
CA LYS A 20 9.01 -2.29 -11.33
C LYS A 20 7.51 -2.03 -11.47
N THR A 21 7.08 -1.77 -12.71
CA THR A 21 5.64 -1.75 -13.06
C THR A 21 5.12 -3.18 -13.09
N VAL A 22 4.15 -3.48 -12.22
CA VAL A 22 3.68 -4.86 -12.07
C VAL A 22 2.25 -5.06 -12.50
N LYS A 23 2.06 -6.23 -13.11
CA LYS A 23 0.77 -6.76 -13.54
C LYS A 23 -0.17 -6.88 -12.35
N ARG A 24 -1.44 -6.57 -12.58
CA ARG A 24 -2.47 -6.51 -11.53
C ARG A 24 -2.57 -7.80 -10.68
N GLU A 25 -2.30 -8.95 -11.29
CA GLU A 25 -2.39 -10.28 -10.66
C GLU A 25 -1.31 -10.54 -9.61
N LEU A 26 -0.15 -9.89 -9.72
CA LEU A 26 0.98 -10.08 -8.81
C LEU A 26 1.06 -8.99 -7.72
N ARG A 27 0.05 -8.11 -7.63
CA ARG A 27 0.08 -6.97 -6.71
C ARG A 27 0.13 -7.39 -5.25
N ASP A 28 -0.59 -8.45 -4.87
CA ASP A 28 -0.64 -8.89 -3.48
C ASP A 28 0.72 -9.46 -3.04
N ASP A 29 1.35 -10.29 -3.88
CA ASP A 29 2.68 -10.85 -3.64
C ASP A 29 3.73 -9.74 -3.52
N GLN A 30 3.66 -8.73 -4.39
CA GLN A 30 4.55 -7.58 -4.29
C GLN A 30 4.38 -6.76 -3.02
N ILE A 31 3.14 -6.59 -2.55
CA ILE A 31 2.89 -5.89 -1.30
C ILE A 31 3.52 -6.67 -0.14
N GLN A 32 3.41 -8.00 -0.15
CA GLN A 32 4.08 -8.87 0.83
C GLN A 32 5.61 -8.73 0.77
N ASP A 33 6.19 -8.73 -0.42
CA ASP A 33 7.64 -8.53 -0.61
C ASP A 33 8.10 -7.18 -0.06
N ILE A 34 7.38 -6.10 -0.38
CA ILE A 34 7.65 -4.76 0.12
C ILE A 34 7.58 -4.73 1.65
N MET A 35 6.56 -5.35 2.25
CA MET A 35 6.42 -5.43 3.71
C MET A 35 7.58 -6.20 4.34
N SER A 36 7.95 -7.37 3.79
CA SER A 36 9.09 -8.15 4.28
C SER A 36 10.41 -7.37 4.21
N LEU A 37 10.62 -6.61 3.14
CA LEU A 37 11.80 -5.75 2.99
C LEU A 37 11.81 -4.62 4.01
N LEU A 38 10.66 -3.99 4.29
CA LEU A 38 10.53 -2.95 5.31
C LEU A 38 10.82 -3.51 6.72
N ASP A 39 10.35 -4.71 7.03
CA ASP A 39 10.61 -5.36 8.33
C ASP A 39 12.10 -5.68 8.50
N LYS A 40 12.72 -6.30 7.48
CA LYS A 40 14.19 -6.56 7.48
C LYS A 40 15.00 -5.29 7.66
N ARG A 41 14.53 -4.20 7.04
CA ARG A 41 15.15 -2.88 7.16
C ARG A 41 15.04 -2.35 8.58
N ASP A 42 13.88 -2.45 9.23
CA ASP A 42 13.67 -2.03 10.62
C ASP A 42 14.52 -2.84 11.61
N GLU A 43 14.61 -4.16 11.41
CA GLU A 43 15.52 -5.01 12.18
C GLU A 43 16.98 -4.62 12.03
N SER A 44 17.41 -4.30 10.80
CA SER A 44 18.78 -3.86 10.52
C SER A 44 19.05 -2.51 11.18
N MET A 45 18.10 -1.57 11.14
CA MET A 45 18.23 -0.26 11.78
C MET A 45 18.39 -0.36 13.30
N LYS A 46 17.67 -1.28 13.96
CA LYS A 46 17.80 -1.52 15.41
C LYS A 46 19.18 -2.03 15.83
N LYS A 47 19.89 -2.71 14.93
CA LYS A 47 21.23 -3.28 15.17
C LYS A 47 22.36 -2.27 14.92
N ILE A 48 22.07 -1.11 14.33
CA ILE A 48 23.08 -0.08 14.06
C ILE A 48 23.47 0.62 15.36
N GLN A 49 24.75 0.57 15.69
CA GLN A 49 25.32 1.27 16.83
C GLN A 49 25.46 2.77 16.54
N THR A 50 25.39 3.59 17.60
CA THR A 50 25.45 5.05 17.51
C THR A 50 26.80 5.59 17.01
N SER A 51 27.90 4.85 17.22
CA SER A 51 29.25 5.23 16.77
C SER A 51 29.58 4.60 15.42
N LEU A 52 29.40 5.37 14.34
CA LEU A 52 29.71 4.95 12.98
C LEU A 52 31.15 5.30 12.60
N SER A 53 31.83 4.37 11.92
CA SER A 53 33.11 4.68 11.27
C SER A 53 32.94 5.63 10.08
N SER A 54 34.04 6.22 9.61
CA SER A 54 34.03 7.15 8.47
C SER A 54 33.51 6.52 7.16
N GLN A 55 33.78 5.23 6.95
CA GLN A 55 33.26 4.46 5.80
C GLN A 55 31.76 4.18 5.94
N GLU A 56 31.31 3.79 7.13
CA GLU A 56 29.89 3.53 7.42
C GLU A 56 29.06 4.81 7.31
N SER A 57 29.61 5.96 7.71
CA SER A 57 28.96 7.26 7.55
C SER A 57 28.72 7.61 6.07
N ARG A 58 29.64 7.24 5.16
CA ARG A 58 29.45 7.43 3.70
C ARG A 58 28.33 6.54 3.16
N LEU A 59 28.27 5.28 3.59
CA LEU A 59 27.19 4.36 3.22
C LEU A 59 25.84 4.86 3.74
N MET A 60 25.79 5.32 4.99
CA MET A 60 24.57 5.86 5.59
C MET A 60 24.06 7.08 4.83
N LYS A 61 24.95 7.97 4.38
CA LYS A 61 24.57 9.10 3.52
C LYS A 61 23.93 8.64 2.21
N LYS A 62 24.46 7.58 1.56
CA LYS A 62 23.86 7.02 0.35
C LYS A 62 22.46 6.46 0.60
N ILE A 63 22.27 5.74 1.71
CA ILE A 63 20.97 5.21 2.13
C ILE A 63 19.97 6.36 2.29
N ILE A 64 20.36 7.43 2.99
CA ILE A 64 19.51 8.60 3.20
C ILE A 64 19.11 9.27 1.88
N GLU A 65 20.03 9.36 0.90
CA GLU A 65 19.69 9.88 -0.44
C GLU A 65 18.71 8.96 -1.19
N GLN A 66 18.89 7.64 -1.11
CA GLN A 66 17.95 6.68 -1.71
C GLN A 66 16.57 6.76 -1.04
N ASP A 67 16.51 6.99 0.26
CA ASP A 67 15.24 7.13 1.00
C ASP A 67 14.39 8.28 0.51
N LYS A 68 15.01 9.38 0.08
CA LYS A 68 14.28 10.52 -0.50
C LYS A 68 13.52 10.13 -1.77
N ILE A 69 13.98 9.10 -2.48
CA ILE A 69 13.34 8.57 -3.69
C ILE A 69 12.35 7.46 -3.34
N ILE A 70 12.66 6.61 -2.37
CA ILE A 70 11.81 5.50 -1.95
C ILE A 70 10.52 6.00 -1.26
N LEU A 71 10.61 7.04 -0.43
CA LEU A 71 9.45 7.59 0.28
C LEU A 71 8.29 8.00 -0.65
N PRO A 72 8.48 8.81 -1.71
CA PRO A 72 7.38 9.15 -2.61
C PRO A 72 6.83 7.94 -3.37
N LEU A 73 7.67 6.94 -3.69
CA LEU A 73 7.21 5.69 -4.31
C LEU A 73 6.30 4.90 -3.36
N LEU A 74 6.67 4.77 -2.08
CA LEU A 74 5.83 4.13 -1.06
C LEU A 74 4.50 4.85 -0.86
N VAL A 75 4.51 6.19 -0.86
CA VAL A 75 3.28 7.00 -0.79
C VAL A 75 2.36 6.70 -1.97
N LYS A 76 2.92 6.59 -3.18
CA LYS A 76 2.16 6.24 -4.40
C LYS A 76 1.55 4.83 -4.30
N VAL A 77 2.32 3.84 -3.85
CA VAL A 77 1.83 2.48 -3.63
C VAL A 77 0.69 2.46 -2.59
N LYS A 78 0.89 3.12 -1.45
CA LYS A 78 -0.13 3.25 -0.40
C LYS A 78 -1.42 3.89 -0.92
N ALA A 79 -1.31 4.96 -1.72
CA ALA A 79 -2.47 5.61 -2.33
C ALA A 79 -3.22 4.67 -3.28
N GLY A 80 -2.50 3.86 -4.07
CA GLY A 80 -3.11 2.84 -4.93
C GLY A 80 -3.90 1.80 -4.13
N ILE A 81 -3.33 1.29 -3.04
CA ILE A 81 -4.01 0.34 -2.14
C ILE A 81 -5.28 0.97 -1.53
N GLN A 82 -5.20 2.23 -1.09
CA GLN A 82 -6.37 2.93 -0.55
C GLN A 82 -7.49 3.10 -1.58
N GLN A 83 -7.14 3.41 -2.83
CA GLN A 83 -8.11 3.48 -3.93
C GLN A 83 -8.76 2.12 -4.20
N ASP A 84 -7.99 1.04 -4.21
CA ASP A 84 -8.51 -0.32 -4.39
C ASP A 84 -9.51 -0.69 -3.27
N ILE A 85 -9.20 -0.37 -2.01
CA ILE A 85 -10.14 -0.55 -0.88
C ILE A 85 -11.43 0.24 -1.08
N GLN A 86 -11.33 1.52 -1.51
CA GLN A 86 -12.51 2.35 -1.77
C GLN A 86 -13.37 1.78 -2.91
N ASN A 87 -12.74 1.28 -3.97
CA ASN A 87 -13.43 0.69 -5.10
C ASN A 87 -14.21 -0.57 -4.67
N VAL A 88 -13.60 -1.44 -3.86
CA VAL A 88 -14.28 -2.63 -3.30
C VAL A 88 -15.47 -2.23 -2.41
N ARG A 89 -15.37 -1.16 -1.62
CA ARG A 89 -16.49 -0.66 -0.80
C ARG A 89 -17.63 -0.13 -1.66
N LYS A 90 -17.32 0.60 -2.74
CA LYS A 90 -18.30 1.15 -3.69
C LYS A 90 -19.03 0.04 -4.45
N THR A 91 -18.32 -0.99 -4.93
CA THR A 91 -18.97 -2.10 -5.64
C THR A 91 -19.92 -2.87 -4.72
N LYS A 92 -19.53 -3.10 -3.46
CA LYS A 92 -20.41 -3.71 -2.44
C LYS A 92 -21.66 -2.87 -2.18
N SER A 93 -21.53 -1.56 -1.98
CA SER A 93 -22.69 -0.70 -1.71
C SER A 93 -23.62 -0.57 -2.92
N SER A 94 -23.08 -0.52 -4.14
CA SER A 94 -23.88 -0.55 -5.37
C SER A 94 -24.59 -1.89 -5.54
N ALA A 95 -23.93 -3.03 -5.28
CA ALA A 95 -24.56 -4.35 -5.34
C ALA A 95 -25.73 -4.48 -4.36
N VAL A 96 -25.60 -3.99 -3.12
CA VAL A 96 -26.70 -3.99 -2.14
C VAL A 96 -27.88 -3.13 -2.59
N LYS A 97 -27.63 -1.97 -3.23
CA LYS A 97 -28.70 -1.12 -3.78
C LYS A 97 -29.43 -1.77 -4.96
N TYR A 98 -28.71 -2.53 -5.79
CA TYR A 98 -29.30 -3.24 -6.93
C TYR A 98 -30.06 -4.51 -6.52
N VAL A 99 -29.63 -5.20 -5.47
CA VAL A 99 -30.30 -6.42 -4.96
C VAL A 99 -31.55 -6.07 -4.16
N ASN A 100 -31.69 -4.82 -3.70
CA ASN A 100 -32.84 -4.38 -2.89
C ASN A 100 -33.71 -3.24 -3.46
N PRO A 101 -34.21 -3.31 -4.72
CA PRO A 101 -35.10 -2.27 -5.26
C PRO A 101 -36.49 -2.23 -4.60
N TYR A 102 -36.84 -3.24 -3.78
CA TYR A 102 -38.20 -3.45 -3.27
C TYR A 102 -38.32 -3.50 -1.74
N GLN A 103 -37.24 -3.28 -0.97
CA GLN A 103 -37.35 -3.26 0.50
C GLN A 103 -38.12 -2.06 1.04
N ASN A 104 -38.20 -0.97 0.27
CA ASN A 104 -39.11 0.13 0.56
C ASN A 104 -40.44 -0.09 -0.18
N ARG A 105 -41.15 -1.18 0.12
CA ARG A 105 -42.61 -1.20 -0.01
C ARG A 105 -43.15 -0.36 1.15
N THR A 106 -43.32 0.94 0.94
CA THR A 106 -44.35 1.67 1.68
C THR A 106 -45.66 0.91 1.47
N ALA A 107 -46.22 0.39 2.56
CA ALA A 107 -47.49 -0.32 2.59
C ALA A 107 -48.66 0.66 2.45
N ASP A 108 -48.65 1.48 1.41
CA ASP A 108 -49.78 2.33 1.07
C ASP A 108 -50.02 2.27 -0.44
N GLY A 109 -50.41 1.07 -0.88
CA GLY A 109 -50.91 0.83 -2.21
C GLY A 109 -52.32 1.40 -2.33
N MET A 110 -52.43 2.70 -2.61
CA MET A 110 -53.65 3.30 -3.16
C MET A 110 -53.41 3.75 -4.59
N PHE A 111 -53.72 2.87 -5.54
CA PHE A 111 -54.00 3.29 -6.92
C PHE A 111 -55.40 3.90 -6.95
N TYR A 112 -55.46 5.23 -7.01
CA TYR A 112 -56.71 5.94 -7.30
C TYR A 112 -57.03 5.81 -8.79
N ASP A 113 -57.75 4.77 -9.19
CA ASP A 113 -58.55 4.81 -10.42
C ASP A 113 -59.86 5.53 -10.08
N LYS A 114 -59.91 6.85 -10.28
CA LYS A 114 -61.17 7.58 -10.31
C LYS A 114 -61.50 7.91 -11.75
N ARG A 115 -62.21 6.99 -12.41
CA ARG A 115 -63.07 7.30 -13.56
C ARG A 115 -64.38 7.89 -13.05
N LYS A 116 -64.66 9.14 -13.41
CA LYS A 116 -65.99 9.65 -13.71
C LYS A 116 -65.89 10.87 -14.59
#